data_AF-A0A132H3V4-F1
#
_entry.id   AF-A0A132H3V4-F1
#
_cell.length_a   1.000
_cell.length_b   1.000
_cell.length_c   1.000
_cell.angle_alpha   90.00
_cell.angle_beta   90.00
_cell.angle_gamma   90.00
#
_symmetry.space_group_name_H-M   'P 1'
#
loop_
_entity.id
_entity.type
_entity.pdbx_description
1 polymer ?
#
loop_
_entity_poly.entity_id
_entity_poly.type
_entity_poly.pdbx_seq_one_letter_code
_entity_poly.pdbx_strand_id
1 'polypeptide(L)'
;MEAQDDKTIQIPMEDGKEALKQRQEIISQVYRRWTEENPDKRVYNRSLKDYINKRYLSITETMRHASKKYSSTLALLQLDTILRYSVVYGKPKPPKKGIANQKIFSYMLEMRYELVGIGLVKMMVGVKRTGEKIQYCITAIEA
;
A
#
# COMPACT_ATOMS: atom_id res chain seq x y z
N MET A 1 -3.90 9.02 30.47
CA MET A 1 -4.48 8.57 29.19
C MET A 1 -3.60 7.43 28.72
N GLU A 2 -4.13 6.22 28.80
CA GLU A 2 -3.39 4.97 28.91
C GLU A 2 -2.53 4.67 27.67
N ALA A 3 -1.33 4.18 27.93
CA ALA A 3 -0.43 3.62 26.92
C ALA A 3 -1.15 2.47 26.21
N GLN A 4 -1.40 2.63 24.91
CA GLN A 4 -1.82 1.52 24.06
C GLN A 4 -0.64 0.57 23.90
N ASP A 5 -0.80 -0.67 24.39
CA ASP A 5 0.12 -1.78 24.19
C ASP A 5 0.55 -1.87 22.72
N ASP A 6 1.82 -1.53 22.48
CA ASP A 6 2.53 -1.76 21.24
C ASP A 6 2.83 -3.27 21.15
N LYS A 7 1.81 -4.07 20.83
CA LYS A 7 2.02 -5.45 20.40
C LYS A 7 2.90 -5.39 19.16
N THR A 8 4.19 -5.60 19.35
CA THR A 8 5.17 -5.68 18.27
C THR A 8 4.70 -6.73 17.28
N ILE A 9 4.17 -6.30 16.13
CA ILE A 9 3.71 -7.20 15.07
C ILE A 9 4.94 -7.98 14.60
N GLN A 10 5.01 -9.26 14.93
CA GLN A 10 6.08 -10.14 14.45
C GLN A 10 5.78 -10.55 13.01
N ILE A 11 6.55 -10.01 12.07
CA ILE A 11 6.48 -10.40 10.65
C ILE A 11 7.49 -11.55 10.44
N PRO A 12 7.05 -12.72 9.94
CA PRO A 12 7.99 -13.80 9.64
C PRO A 12 8.95 -13.39 8.52
N MET A 13 10.24 -13.63 8.73
CA MET A 13 11.31 -13.26 7.80
C MET A 13 11.51 -14.32 6.72
N GLU A 14 11.18 -15.56 7.05
CA GLU A 14 11.36 -16.71 6.18
C GLU A 14 10.40 -16.71 4.99
N ASP A 15 10.85 -17.33 3.91
CA ASP A 15 10.03 -17.61 2.74
C ASP A 15 9.37 -18.99 2.90
N GLY A 16 8.07 -19.08 2.61
CA GLY A 16 7.31 -20.31 2.78
C GLY A 16 5.81 -20.06 2.71
N LYS A 17 5.03 -21.13 2.49
CA LYS A 17 3.56 -21.03 2.42
C LYS A 17 2.95 -20.51 3.73
N GLU A 18 3.48 -20.98 4.86
CA GLU A 18 2.98 -20.58 6.18
C GLU A 18 3.33 -19.13 6.50
N ALA A 19 4.59 -18.73 6.29
CA ALA A 19 5.00 -17.33 6.45
C ALA A 19 4.24 -16.38 5.51
N LEU A 20 3.93 -16.81 4.28
CA LEU A 20 3.11 -16.02 3.35
C LEU A 20 1.69 -15.84 3.88
N LYS A 21 1.08 -16.88 4.42
CA LYS A 21 -0.27 -16.83 5.02
C LYS A 21 -0.30 -15.91 6.24
N GLN A 22 0.69 -16.01 7.12
CA GLN A 22 0.83 -15.11 8.27
C GLN A 22 1.01 -13.66 7.84
N ARG A 23 1.83 -13.39 6.82
CA ARG A 23 1.97 -12.03 6.26
C ARG A 23 0.67 -11.52 5.67
N GLN A 24 -0.11 -12.35 4.98
CA GLN A 24 -1.45 -11.96 4.48
C GLN A 24 -2.40 -11.58 5.62
N GLU A 25 -2.38 -12.34 6.71
CA GLU A 25 -3.19 -12.05 7.90
C GLU A 25 -2.79 -10.72 8.54
N ILE A 26 -1.49 -10.47 8.71
CA ILE A 26 -0.96 -9.18 9.20
C ILE A 26 -1.45 -8.03 8.32
N ILE A 27 -1.33 -8.16 6.99
CA ILE A 27 -1.78 -7.15 6.03
C ILE A 27 -3.29 -6.89 6.19
N SER A 28 -4.10 -7.95 6.31
CA SER A 28 -5.55 -7.85 6.52
C SER A 28 -5.89 -7.08 7.79
N GLN A 29 -5.23 -7.39 8.91
CA GLN A 29 -5.41 -6.71 10.19
C GLN A 29 -5.05 -5.23 10.12
N VAL A 30 -3.93 -4.89 9.47
CA VAL A 30 -3.50 -3.50 9.26
C VAL A 30 -4.56 -2.72 8.48
N TYR A 31 -5.10 -3.27 7.40
CA TYR A 31 -6.15 -2.59 6.64
C TYR A 31 -7.47 -2.48 7.40
N ARG A 32 -7.84 -3.49 8.18
CA ARG A 32 -9.03 -3.46 9.03
C ARG A 32 -8.93 -2.35 10.06
N ARG A 33 -7.85 -2.34 10.87
CA ARG A 33 -7.59 -1.32 11.88
C ARG A 33 -7.55 0.08 11.25
N TRP A 34 -6.84 0.23 10.15
CA TRP A 34 -6.77 1.52 9.45
C TRP A 34 -8.14 2.00 8.98
N THR A 35 -9.01 1.10 8.51
CA THR A 35 -10.37 1.44 8.06
C THR A 35 -11.27 1.87 9.23
N GLU A 36 -11.10 1.25 10.39
CA GLU A 36 -11.80 1.62 11.63
C GLU A 36 -11.34 3.01 12.12
N GLU A 37 -10.05 3.32 12.01
CA GLU A 37 -9.47 4.61 12.40
C GLU A 37 -9.71 5.73 11.37
N ASN A 38 -10.04 5.40 10.11
CA ASN A 38 -10.18 6.35 9.01
C ASN A 38 -11.50 6.12 8.24
N PRO A 39 -12.64 6.60 8.77
CA PRO A 39 -13.96 6.33 8.20
C PRO A 39 -14.13 6.90 6.77
N ASP A 40 -13.47 8.03 6.48
CA ASP A 40 -13.44 8.64 5.14
C ASP A 40 -12.63 7.83 4.11
N LYS A 41 -11.80 6.90 4.58
CA LYS A 41 -10.94 6.02 3.77
C LYS A 41 -10.05 6.76 2.77
N ARG A 42 -9.58 7.96 3.12
CA ARG A 42 -8.71 8.80 2.30
C ARG A 42 -7.58 9.41 3.11
N VAL A 43 -6.43 9.59 2.47
CA VAL A 43 -5.26 10.28 3.04
C VAL A 43 -4.81 11.38 2.07
N TYR A 44 -4.57 12.58 2.59
CA TYR A 44 -4.02 13.66 1.79
C TYR A 44 -2.53 13.43 1.50
N ASN A 45 -2.16 13.35 0.22
CA ASN A 45 -0.77 13.24 -0.21
C ASN A 45 -0.21 14.63 -0.55
N ARG A 46 0.92 14.98 0.05
CA ARG A 46 1.52 16.32 -0.09
C ARG A 46 2.06 16.59 -1.50
N SER A 47 2.64 15.59 -2.15
CA SER A 47 3.22 15.73 -3.49
C SER A 47 2.14 15.91 -4.56
N LEU A 48 1.04 15.17 -4.46
CA LEU A 48 -0.09 15.24 -5.38
C LEU A 48 -1.01 16.43 -5.10
N LYS A 49 -0.91 17.04 -3.91
CA LYS A 49 -1.85 18.04 -3.40
C LYS A 49 -3.31 17.57 -3.44
N ASP A 50 -3.53 16.27 -3.25
CA ASP A 50 -4.84 15.64 -3.37
C ASP A 50 -4.94 14.37 -2.50
N TYR A 51 -6.16 13.87 -2.32
CA TYR A 51 -6.46 12.68 -1.55
C TYR A 51 -6.23 11.39 -2.36
N ILE A 52 -5.62 10.41 -1.70
CA ILE A 52 -5.55 9.01 -2.16
C ILE A 52 -6.54 8.19 -1.33
N ASN A 53 -7.45 7.51 -2.00
CA ASN A 53 -8.44 6.64 -1.38
C ASN A 53 -7.89 5.23 -1.19
N LYS A 54 -8.22 4.61 -0.05
CA LYS A 54 -8.03 3.18 0.21
C LYS A 54 -9.36 2.46 0.07
N ARG A 55 -9.40 1.44 -0.79
CA ARG A 55 -10.62 0.67 -1.08
C ARG A 55 -10.33 -0.83 -0.95
N TYR A 56 -11.36 -1.66 -1.03
CA TYR A 56 -11.20 -3.12 -0.98
C TYR A 56 -10.18 -3.64 -2.01
N LEU A 57 -10.20 -3.08 -3.23
CA LEU A 57 -9.22 -3.37 -4.28
C LEU A 57 -7.76 -3.19 -3.82
N SER A 58 -7.52 -2.19 -2.97
CA SER A 58 -6.21 -1.91 -2.38
C SER A 58 -5.71 -3.08 -1.55
N ILE A 59 -6.61 -3.72 -0.79
CA ILE A 59 -6.28 -4.80 0.14
C ILE A 59 -5.89 -6.05 -0.66
N THR A 60 -6.70 -6.47 -1.63
CA THR A 60 -6.47 -7.69 -2.40
C THR A 60 -5.14 -7.66 -3.13
N GLU A 61 -4.84 -6.55 -3.82
CA GLU A 61 -3.60 -6.42 -4.58
C GLU A 61 -2.38 -6.25 -3.67
N THR A 62 -2.53 -5.51 -2.58
CA THR A 62 -1.46 -5.37 -1.60
C THR A 62 -1.18 -6.71 -0.91
N MET A 63 -2.18 -7.48 -0.50
CA MET A 63 -1.98 -8.83 0.05
C MET A 63 -1.25 -9.73 -0.96
N ARG A 64 -1.64 -9.70 -2.23
CA ARG A 64 -1.02 -10.52 -3.27
C ARG A 64 0.47 -10.21 -3.48
N HIS A 65 0.85 -8.94 -3.34
CA HIS A 65 2.18 -8.47 -3.68
C HIS A 65 3.08 -8.30 -2.45
N ALA A 66 2.60 -7.60 -1.42
CA ALA A 66 3.39 -7.28 -0.23
C ALA A 66 3.65 -8.50 0.66
N SER A 67 2.75 -9.50 0.69
CA SER A 67 2.95 -10.69 1.51
C SER A 67 4.10 -11.57 1.02
N LYS A 68 4.55 -11.40 -0.23
CA LYS A 68 5.60 -12.24 -0.82
C LYS A 68 6.97 -12.00 -0.21
N LYS A 69 7.24 -10.80 0.32
CA LYS A 69 8.52 -10.44 0.92
C LYS A 69 8.35 -9.78 2.28
N TYR A 70 9.25 -10.11 3.21
CA TYR A 70 9.28 -9.52 4.55
C TYR A 70 9.33 -7.99 4.47
N SER A 71 10.27 -7.45 3.69
CA SER A 71 10.47 -6.01 3.47
C SER A 71 9.21 -5.28 2.98
N SER A 72 8.45 -5.91 2.08
CA SER A 72 7.20 -5.34 1.58
C SER A 72 6.08 -5.38 2.61
N THR A 73 6.02 -6.42 3.43
CA THR A 73 5.07 -6.49 4.55
C THR A 73 5.42 -5.46 5.62
N LEU A 74 6.71 -5.29 5.93
CA LEU A 74 7.20 -4.28 6.86
C LEU A 74 6.91 -2.86 6.35
N ALA A 75 7.10 -2.61 5.06
CA ALA A 75 6.73 -1.34 4.44
C ALA A 75 5.22 -1.03 4.59
N LEU A 76 4.36 -2.05 4.54
CA LEU A 76 2.93 -1.86 4.76
C LEU A 76 2.59 -1.36 6.17
N LEU A 77 3.36 -1.75 7.20
CA LEU A 77 3.13 -1.24 8.54
C LEU A 77 3.28 0.29 8.61
N GLN A 78 4.03 0.88 7.68
CA GLN A 78 4.22 2.33 7.54
C GLN A 78 3.37 2.96 6.42
N LEU A 79 2.25 2.32 6.05
CA LEU A 79 1.42 2.74 4.92
C LEU A 79 0.90 4.17 5.02
N ASP A 80 0.56 4.66 6.21
CA ASP A 80 0.07 6.04 6.37
C ASP A 80 1.16 7.06 6.01
N THR A 81 2.38 6.86 6.50
CA THR A 81 3.57 7.66 6.13
C THR A 81 3.76 7.65 4.62
N ILE A 82 3.73 6.48 3.99
CA ILE A 82 3.94 6.33 2.55
C ILE A 82 2.83 7.04 1.76
N LEU A 83 1.58 6.94 2.19
CA LEU A 83 0.47 7.65 1.56
C LEU A 83 0.62 9.16 1.65
N ARG A 84 1.10 9.70 2.78
CA ARG A 84 1.24 11.16 2.97
C ARG A 84 2.43 11.74 2.19
N TYR A 85 3.54 11.01 2.13
CA TYR A 85 4.84 11.56 1.77
C TYR A 85 5.45 11.00 0.48
N SER A 86 4.90 9.92 -0.09
CA SER A 86 5.39 9.44 -1.39
C SER A 86 5.24 10.49 -2.49
N VAL A 87 6.18 10.46 -3.43
CA VAL A 87 6.28 11.39 -4.56
C VAL A 87 6.02 10.66 -5.87
N VAL A 88 5.43 11.34 -6.85
CA VAL A 88 5.23 10.75 -8.18
C VAL A 88 6.57 10.49 -8.83
N TYR A 89 6.76 9.26 -9.32
CA TYR A 89 7.95 8.83 -10.03
C TYR A 89 7.61 8.53 -11.48
N GLY A 90 8.26 9.26 -12.40
CA GLY A 90 8.11 9.09 -13.83
C GLY A 90 6.76 9.57 -14.38
N LYS A 91 6.46 9.17 -15.63
CA LYS A 91 5.23 9.55 -16.33
C LYS A 91 4.06 8.62 -15.98
N PRO A 92 2.81 9.11 -16.05
CA PRO A 92 1.62 8.26 -15.97
C PRO A 92 1.69 7.09 -16.96
N LYS A 93 1.30 5.90 -16.51
CA LYS A 93 1.33 4.66 -17.31
C LYS A 93 -0.10 4.22 -17.62
N PRO A 94 -0.37 3.67 -18.82
CA PRO A 94 -1.67 3.06 -19.07
C PRO A 94 -1.89 1.86 -18.13
N PRO A 95 -3.15 1.56 -17.76
CA PRO A 95 -3.46 0.33 -17.05
C PRO A 95 -3.05 -0.89 -17.88
N LYS A 96 -2.63 -1.98 -17.24
CA LYS A 96 -2.19 -3.18 -17.94
C LYS A 96 -3.38 -3.85 -18.65
N LYS A 97 -3.20 -4.19 -19.93
CA LYS A 97 -4.19 -4.94 -20.71
C LYS A 97 -4.42 -6.32 -20.07
N GLY A 98 -5.68 -6.77 -20.04
CA GLY A 98 -6.07 -8.07 -19.49
C GLY A 98 -6.21 -8.12 -17.96
N ILE A 99 -5.81 -7.08 -17.22
CA ILE A 99 -5.93 -7.05 -15.76
C ILE A 99 -7.30 -6.46 -15.38
N ALA A 100 -8.24 -7.34 -15.01
CA ALA A 100 -9.64 -6.97 -14.75
C ALA A 100 -9.79 -5.83 -13.74
N ASN A 101 -8.99 -5.86 -12.67
CA ASN A 101 -9.06 -4.87 -11.60
C ASN A 101 -8.34 -3.54 -11.89
N GLN A 102 -7.70 -3.41 -13.05
CA GLN A 102 -7.15 -2.15 -13.54
C GLN A 102 -8.04 -1.48 -14.59
N LYS A 103 -9.08 -2.16 -15.10
CA LYS A 103 -9.99 -1.64 -16.13
C LYS A 103 -10.73 -0.36 -15.71
N ILE A 104 -10.92 -0.15 -14.42
CA ILE A 104 -11.59 1.03 -13.87
C ILE A 104 -10.73 2.31 -13.92
N PHE A 105 -9.42 2.15 -14.12
CA PHE A 105 -8.48 3.27 -14.12
C PHE A 105 -8.27 3.79 -15.54
N SER A 106 -8.11 5.11 -15.65
CA SER A 106 -7.68 5.77 -16.89
C SER A 106 -6.17 5.68 -17.05
N TYR A 107 -5.44 5.82 -15.94
CA TYR A 107 -3.99 5.65 -15.89
C TYR A 107 -3.54 5.27 -14.48
N MET A 108 -2.29 4.82 -14.37
CA MET A 108 -1.63 4.46 -13.13
C MET A 108 -0.45 5.41 -12.88
N LEU A 109 -0.30 5.84 -11.64
CA LEU A 109 0.86 6.56 -11.14
C LEU A 109 1.73 5.59 -10.33
N GLU A 110 3.04 5.71 -10.51
CA GLU A 110 4.00 5.11 -9.61
C GLU A 110 4.42 6.18 -8.61
N MET A 111 4.26 5.91 -7.33
CA MET A 111 4.70 6.79 -6.26
C MET A 111 5.80 6.09 -5.48
N ARG A 112 6.81 6.84 -5.06
CA ARG A 112 7.97 6.30 -4.34
C ARG A 112 8.21 7.03 -3.04
N TYR A 113 8.70 6.31 -2.05
CA TYR A 113 9.12 6.85 -0.77
C TYR A 113 10.28 6.02 -0.23
N GLU A 114 11.28 6.66 0.36
CA GLU A 114 12.40 5.98 1.00
C GLU A 114 12.11 5.82 2.49
N LEU A 115 12.12 4.58 2.97
CA LEU A 115 11.93 4.25 4.37
C LEU A 115 13.27 3.88 5.00
N VAL A 116 13.58 4.56 6.11
CA VAL A 116 14.75 4.23 6.94
C VAL A 116 14.64 2.78 7.40
N GLY A 117 15.68 1.98 7.15
CA GLY A 117 15.75 0.56 7.53
C GLY A 117 15.06 -0.42 6.57
N ILE A 118 14.39 0.04 5.51
CA ILE A 118 13.76 -0.82 4.50
C ILE A 118 14.29 -0.51 3.09
N GLY A 119 14.57 0.76 2.81
CA GLY A 119 14.97 1.25 1.50
C GLY A 119 13.80 1.80 0.70
N LEU A 120 13.92 1.74 -0.63
CA LEU A 120 12.97 2.37 -1.54
C LEU A 120 11.67 1.56 -1.63
N VAL A 121 10.55 2.21 -1.38
CA VAL A 121 9.22 1.62 -1.50
C VAL A 121 8.47 2.22 -2.67
N LYS A 122 7.77 1.35 -3.38
CA LYS A 122 6.90 1.69 -4.49
C LYS A 122 5.44 1.48 -4.11
N MET A 123 4.62 2.49 -4.36
CA MET A 123 3.17 2.42 -4.28
C MET A 123 2.58 2.73 -5.65
N MET A 124 1.69 1.87 -6.14
CA MET A 124 0.91 2.14 -7.34
C MET A 124 -0.40 2.82 -6.96
N VAL A 125 -0.77 3.87 -7.69
CA VAL A 125 -2.04 4.59 -7.52
C VAL A 125 -2.78 4.58 -8.85
N GLY A 126 -3.99 4.03 -8.86
CA GLY A 126 -4.87 4.09 -10.03
C GLY A 126 -5.70 5.36 -10.00
N VAL A 127 -5.81 6.04 -11.15
CA VAL A 127 -6.61 7.25 -11.29
C VAL A 127 -7.82 6.97 -12.19
N LYS A 128 -9.03 7.16 -11.67
CA LYS A 128 -10.28 7.03 -12.45
C LYS A 128 -10.50 8.23 -13.37
N ARG A 129 -11.44 8.09 -14.30
CA ARG A 129 -11.89 9.21 -15.17
C ARG A 129 -12.42 10.40 -14.37
N THR A 130 -12.99 10.15 -13.20
CA THR A 130 -13.50 11.18 -12.28
C THR A 130 -12.39 11.96 -11.56
N GLY A 131 -11.12 11.58 -11.74
CA GLY A 131 -9.99 12.14 -10.98
C GLY A 131 -9.73 11.47 -9.63
N GLU A 132 -10.62 10.58 -9.18
CA GLU A 132 -10.45 9.82 -7.94
C GLU A 132 -9.19 8.95 -8.01
N LYS A 133 -8.33 9.10 -7.02
CA LYS A 133 -7.07 8.35 -6.87
C LYS A 133 -7.27 7.23 -5.87
N ILE A 134 -6.86 6.02 -6.22
CA ILE A 134 -7.03 4.83 -5.39
C ILE A 134 -5.67 4.15 -5.23
N GLN A 135 -5.25 3.91 -3.99
CA GLN A 135 -4.07 3.09 -3.72
C GLN A 135 -4.32 1.68 -4.27
N TYR A 136 -3.45 1.19 -5.13
CA TYR A 136 -3.61 -0.11 -5.80
C TYR A 136 -2.77 -1.18 -5.11
N CYS A 137 -1.45 -1.01 -5.06
CA CYS A 137 -0.56 -1.93 -4.33
C CYS A 137 0.65 -1.18 -3.78
N ILE A 138 1.37 -1.83 -2.86
CA ILE A 138 2.62 -1.33 -2.27
C ILE A 138 3.62 -2.48 -2.15
N THR A 139 4.88 -2.22 -2.49
CA THR A 139 5.99 -3.18 -2.46
C THR A 139 7.30 -2.46 -2.18
N ALA A 140 8.19 -3.07 -1.40
CA ALA A 140 9.58 -2.64 -1.35
C ALA A 140 10.27 -2.96 -2.68
N ILE A 141 11.14 -2.06 -3.15
CA ILE A 141 12.05 -2.27 -4.27
C ILE A 141 13.34 -2.81 -3.65
N GLU A 142 13.62 -4.09 -3.90
CA GLU A 142 14.92 -4.66 -3.58
C GLU A 142 15.97 -4.06 -4.54
N ALA A 143 17.11 -3.65 -3.97
CA ALA A 143 18.27 -3.20 -4.74
C ALA A 143 18.99 -4.40 -5.37
#